data_AF-A0A090WSI6-F1
#
_entry.id   AF-A0A090WSI6-F1
#
_cell.length_a   1.000
_cell.length_b   1.000
_cell.length_c   1.000
_cell.angle_alpha   90.00
_cell.angle_beta   90.00
_cell.angle_gamma   90.00
#
_symmetry.space_group_name_H-M   'P 1'
#
loop_
_entity.id
_entity.type
_entity.pdbx_description
1 polymer ?
#
loop_
_entity_poly.entity_id
_entity_poly.type
_entity_poly.pdbx_seq_one_letter_code
_entity_poly.pdbx_strand_id
1 'polypeptide(L)' 'MKKYIWLITICMLSISVQSQDILGQWKTVDDETGAHKCIIDIYEENGKVYGKVIEILEPFDKNTLCQDCER' A
#
# COMPACT_ATOMS: atom_id res chain seq x y z
N MET A 1 9.03 25.86 -37.98
CA MET A 1 9.73 26.12 -36.70
C MET A 1 8.76 26.11 -35.50
N LYS A 2 7.84 27.08 -35.36
CA LYS A 2 6.86 27.12 -34.24
C LYS A 2 6.02 25.84 -34.04
N LYS A 3 5.56 25.21 -35.14
CA LYS A 3 4.80 23.94 -35.10
C LYS A 3 5.60 22.79 -34.50
N TYR A 4 6.90 22.72 -34.80
CA TYR A 4 7.80 21.68 -34.27
C TYR A 4 8.18 21.97 -32.82
N ILE A 5 8.32 23.24 -32.45
CA ILE A 5 8.53 23.67 -31.05
C ILE A 5 7.34 23.24 -30.18
N TRP A 6 6.11 23.49 -30.63
CA TRP A 6 4.90 23.04 -29.93
C TRP A 6 4.83 21.51 -29.79
N LEU A 7 5.23 20.78 -30.83
CA LEU A 7 5.26 19.31 -30.82
C LEU A 7 6.28 18.77 -29.80
N ILE A 8 7.46 19.39 -29.71
CA ILE A 8 8.53 19.00 -28.78
C ILE A 8 8.12 19.30 -27.33
N THR A 9 7.48 20.44 -27.07
CA THR A 9 6.98 20.79 -25.72
C THR A 9 5.93 19.80 -25.22
N ILE A 10 5.00 19.37 -26.08
CA ILE A 10 3.99 18.35 -25.74
C ILE A 10 4.65 16.99 -25.45
N CYS A 11 5.65 16.60 -26.23
CA CYS A 11 6.33 15.31 -26.06
C CYS A 11 7.12 15.25 -24.74
N MET A 12 7.75 16.35 -24.35
CA MET A 12 8.49 16.47 -23.07
C MET A 12 7.58 16.36 -21.83
N LEU A 13 6.29 16.72 -21.93
CA LEU A 13 5.34 16.68 -20.82
C LEU A 13 4.91 15.24 -20.43
N SER A 14 5.26 14.24 -21.24
CA SER A 14 4.76 12.86 -21.11
C SER A 14 5.56 12.00 -20.11
N ILE A 15 6.66 12.51 -19.55
CA ILE A 15 7.70 11.68 -18.90
C ILE A 15 7.51 11.52 -17.38
N SER A 16 6.47 12.11 -16.77
CA SER A 16 6.41 12.22 -15.29
C SER A 16 5.24 11.47 -14.63
N VAL A 17 4.90 10.26 -15.09
CA VAL A 17 3.98 9.39 -14.34
C VAL A 17 4.78 8.41 -13.50
N GLN A 18 4.98 8.72 -12.22
CA GLN A 18 5.49 7.76 -11.23
C GLN A 18 4.29 7.02 -10.61
N SER A 19 4.34 5.69 -10.60
CA SER A 19 3.36 4.89 -9.86
C SER A 19 3.56 5.11 -8.36
N GLN A 20 2.47 5.05 -7.60
CA GLN A 20 2.57 4.92 -6.15
C GLN A 20 3.15 3.55 -5.81
N ASP A 21 4.03 3.51 -4.82
CA ASP A 21 4.55 2.27 -4.25
C ASP A 21 3.57 1.74 -3.20
N ILE A 22 3.52 0.42 -3.04
CA ILE A 22 2.68 -0.25 -2.03
C ILE A 22 3.41 -0.39 -0.69
N LEU A 23 4.72 -0.17 -0.66
CA LEU A 23 5.55 -0.32 0.52
C LEU A 23 5.28 0.78 1.56
N GLY A 24 5.35 0.41 2.83
CA GLY A 24 5.18 1.29 3.99
C GLY A 24 4.05 0.87 4.93
N GLN A 25 3.69 1.77 5.84
CA GLN A 25 2.69 1.50 6.87
C GLN A 25 1.28 1.85 6.41
N TRP A 26 0.36 0.91 6.60
CA TRP A 26 -1.03 1.02 6.23
C TRP A 26 -1.91 0.78 7.45
N LYS A 27 -2.98 1.58 7.56
CA LYS A 27 -4.04 1.34 8.53
C LYS A 27 -5.17 0.60 7.84
N THR A 28 -5.53 -0.57 8.33
CA THR A 28 -6.65 -1.36 7.81
C THR A 28 -7.96 -0.86 8.40
N VAL A 29 -9.01 -0.90 7.59
CA VAL A 29 -10.36 -0.49 7.96
C VAL A 29 -11.28 -1.68 7.73
N ASP A 30 -12.16 -1.95 8.69
CA ASP A 30 -13.22 -2.92 8.55
C ASP A 30 -14.31 -2.39 7.60
N ASP A 31 -14.63 -3.16 6.56
CA ASP A 31 -15.59 -2.73 5.54
C ASP A 31 -17.05 -2.69 6.03
N GLU A 32 -17.38 -3.41 7.12
CA GLU A 32 -18.74 -3.48 7.65
C GLU A 32 -19.01 -2.39 8.71
N THR A 33 -18.02 -2.13 9.55
CA THR A 33 -18.11 -1.24 10.73
C THR A 33 -17.40 0.09 10.53
N GLY A 34 -16.48 0.19 9.57
CA GLY A 34 -15.59 1.35 9.39
C GLY A 34 -14.51 1.48 10.47
N ALA A 35 -14.38 0.50 11.36
CA ALA A 35 -13.43 0.55 12.45
C ALA A 35 -12.00 0.31 11.98
N HIS A 36 -11.04 0.97 12.63
CA HIS A 36 -9.61 0.78 12.35
C HIS A 36 -9.11 -0.49 13.05
N LYS A 37 -8.79 -1.54 12.29
CA LYS A 37 -8.40 -2.83 12.89
C LYS A 37 -6.95 -2.86 13.33
N CYS A 38 -6.03 -2.60 12.40
CA CYS A 38 -4.60 -2.75 12.65
C CYS A 38 -3.74 -1.85 11.77
N ILE A 39 -2.49 -1.67 12.18
CA ILE A 39 -1.43 -1.08 11.38
C ILE A 39 -0.57 -2.23 10.86
N ILE A 40 -0.46 -2.34 9.54
CA ILE A 40 0.42 -3.29 8.86
C ILE A 40 1.57 -2.56 8.21
N ASP A 41 2.74 -3.17 8.19
CA ASP A 41 3.89 -2.73 7.40
C ASP A 41 4.02 -3.64 6.19
N ILE A 42 3.94 -3.04 5.00
CA ILE A 42 4.14 -3.72 3.73
C ILE A 42 5.58 -3.48 3.30
N TYR A 43 6.37 -4.55 3.19
CA TYR A 43 7.79 -4.47 2.87
C TYR A 43 8.17 -5.49 1.81
N GLU A 44 9.26 -5.20 1.07
CA GLU A 44 9.82 -6.11 0.07
C GLU A 44 11.06 -6.80 0.63
N GLU A 45 11.14 -8.11 0.47
CA GLU A 45 12.33 -8.90 0.79
C GLU A 45 12.56 -9.95 -0.31
N ASN A 46 13.76 -9.98 -0.88
CA ASN A 46 14.13 -10.91 -1.96
C ASN A 46 13.18 -10.88 -3.17
N GLY A 47 12.69 -9.70 -3.56
CA GLY A 47 11.77 -9.53 -4.70
C GLY A 47 10.33 -9.99 -4.43
N LYS A 48 9.99 -10.26 -3.17
CA LYS A 48 8.64 -10.65 -2.74
C LYS A 48 8.11 -9.63 -1.75
N VAL A 49 6.81 -9.36 -1.83
CA VAL A 49 6.13 -8.42 -0.95
C VAL A 49 5.47 -9.17 0.20
N TYR A 50 5.65 -8.67 1.41
CA TYR A 50 5.12 -9.23 2.64
C TYR A 50 4.36 -8.16 3.43
N GLY A 51 3.44 -8.60 4.27
CA GLY A 51 2.73 -7.75 5.21
C GLY A 51 2.96 -8.24 6.63
N LYS A 52 3.32 -7.34 7.55
CA LYS A 52 3.48 -7.64 8.98
C LYS A 52 2.57 -6.75 9.81
N VAL A 53 1.79 -7.34 10.72
CA VAL A 53 1.00 -6.58 11.69
C VAL A 53 1.95 -5.96 12.73
N ILE A 54 1.96 -4.63 12.80
CA ILE A 54 2.76 -3.85 13.75
C ILE A 54 1.97 -3.53 15.01
N GLU A 55 0.69 -3.19 14.84
CA GLU A 55 -0.19 -2.82 15.95
C GLU A 55 -1.63 -3.27 15.68
N ILE A 56 -2.27 -3.85 16.68
CA ILE A 56 -3.70 -4.15 16.67
C ILE A 56 -4.40 -3.06 17.48
N LEU A 57 -5.24 -2.27 16.80
CA LEU A 57 -5.95 -1.13 17.36
C LEU A 57 -7.26 -1.56 18.02
N GLU A 58 -7.90 -2.60 17.50
CA GLU A 58 -9.11 -3.17 18.13
C GLU A 58 -8.79 -4.19 19.24
N PRO A 59 -9.42 -4.07 20.42
CA PRO A 59 -9.11 -4.90 21.58
C PRO A 59 -9.49 -6.37 21.40
N PHE A 60 -10.37 -6.71 20.45
CA PHE A 60 -10.90 -8.07 20.28
C PHE A 60 -9.86 -9.08 19.78
N ASP A 61 -8.78 -8.62 19.14
CA ASP A 61 -7.85 -9.49 18.42
C ASP A 61 -6.44 -9.57 19.03
N LYS A 62 -6.17 -8.87 20.14
CA LYS A 62 -4.78 -8.78 20.66
C LYS A 62 -4.15 -10.11 21.06
N ASN A 63 -4.94 -11.14 21.39
CA ASN A 63 -4.44 -12.45 21.83
C ASN A 63 -5.13 -13.63 21.12
N THR A 64 -5.89 -13.38 20.06
CA THR A 64 -6.65 -14.43 19.37
C THR A 64 -5.71 -15.13 18.40
N LEU A 65 -5.38 -16.39 18.69
CA LEU A 65 -4.68 -17.24 17.72
C LEU A 65 -5.66 -17.64 16.62
N CYS A 66 -5.20 -17.61 15.37
CA CYS A 66 -5.96 -18.15 14.25
C CYS A 66 -6.28 -19.62 14.53
N GLN A 67 -7.57 -19.97 14.57
CA GLN A 67 -7.99 -21.36 14.80
C GLN A 67 -7.93 -22.21 13.52
N ASP A 68 -7.92 -21.55 12.36
CA ASP A 68 -7.87 -22.20 11.05
C ASP A 68 -6.43 -22.47 10.57
N CYS A 69 -5.43 -21.88 11.22
CA CYS A 69 -4.04 -22.22 10.97
C CYS A 69 -3.71 -23.53 11.69
N GLU A 70 -3.48 -24.60 10.93
CA GLU A 70 -2.83 -25.80 11.46
C GLU A 70 -1.43 -25.43 12.00
N ARG A 71 -1.09 -25.94 13.18
CA ARG A 71 0.23 -25.70 13.81
C ARG A 71 1.35 -26.45 13.11
#